data_AF-A0A6I3F5Z4-F1
#
_entry.id   AF-A0A6I3F5Z4-F1
#
_cell.length_a   1.000
_cell.length_b   1.000
_cell.length_c   1.000
_cell.angle_alpha   90.00
_cell.angle_beta   90.00
_cell.angle_gamma   90.00
#
_symmetry.space_group_name_H-M   'P 1'
#
loop_
_entity.id
_entity.type
_entity.pdbx_description
1 polymer ?
#
loop_
_entity_poly.entity_id
_entity_poly.type
_entity_poly.pdbx_seq_one_letter_code
_entity_poly.pdbx_strand_id
1 'polypeptide(L)'
;MGTTISTEKVFRRRQKVVAAVDMPGVPVGTFGKVWFVSGITWIRYHVAFENGEEIANVDAAQLVDRKAWTADHAKIELAERQAAQAVERDERRAELLANLADGPAGH
;
A
#
# COMPACT_ATOMS: atom_id res chain seq x y z
N MET A 1 -7.86 -8.98 -5.23
CA MET A 1 -6.70 -8.35 -5.90
C MET A 1 -5.45 -8.98 -5.34
N GLY A 2 -4.66 -9.67 -6.16
CA GLY A 2 -3.45 -10.36 -5.71
C GLY A 2 -2.36 -9.34 -5.45
N THR A 3 -2.00 -9.11 -4.18
CA THR A 3 -0.83 -8.33 -3.80
C THR A 3 0.37 -8.93 -4.52
N THR A 4 1.02 -8.16 -5.39
CA THR A 4 2.18 -8.62 -6.16
C THR A 4 3.30 -8.99 -5.20
N ILE A 5 3.40 -10.28 -4.90
CA ILE A 5 4.44 -10.85 -4.06
C ILE A 5 5.77 -10.66 -4.82
N SER A 6 6.60 -9.72 -4.35
CA SER A 6 7.90 -9.41 -4.95
C SER A 6 8.84 -10.61 -4.79
N THR A 7 8.83 -11.51 -5.77
CA THR A 7 9.54 -12.80 -5.79
C THR A 7 11.07 -12.68 -5.69
N GLU A 8 11.66 -11.50 -5.93
CA GLU A 8 13.12 -11.33 -6.00
C GLU A 8 13.74 -10.55 -4.83
N LYS A 9 12.94 -10.11 -3.84
CA LYS A 9 13.44 -9.24 -2.77
C LYS A 9 14.03 -10.04 -1.60
N VAL A 10 15.35 -10.09 -1.55
CA VAL A 10 16.06 -10.53 -0.33
C VAL A 10 16.02 -9.42 0.71
N PHE A 11 15.39 -9.67 1.86
CA PHE A 11 15.38 -8.73 2.98
C PHE A 11 16.69 -8.79 3.78
N ARG A 12 17.10 -7.64 4.32
CA ARG A 12 18.32 -7.52 5.14
C ARG A 12 17.99 -7.45 6.62
N ARG A 13 18.96 -7.79 7.47
CA ARG A 13 18.87 -7.61 8.91
C ARG A 13 18.53 -6.14 9.25
N ARG A 14 17.63 -5.96 10.22
CA ARG A 14 17.07 -4.68 10.70
C ARG A 14 16.20 -3.92 9.68
N GLN A 15 15.90 -4.50 8.51
CA GLN A 15 14.98 -3.91 7.55
C GLN A 15 13.56 -3.85 8.12
N LYS A 16 12.86 -2.74 7.84
CA LYS A 16 11.46 -2.55 8.23
C LYS A 16 10.55 -3.17 7.17
N VAL A 17 9.65 -4.02 7.59
CA VAL A 17 8.76 -4.81 6.74
C VAL A 17 7.32 -4.71 7.24
N VAL A 18 6.40 -5.22 6.43
CA VAL A 18 4.97 -5.32 6.73
C VAL A 18 4.52 -6.74 6.40
N ALA A 19 3.66 -7.31 7.25
CA ALA A 19 2.99 -8.58 6.98
C ALA A 19 2.08 -8.44 5.74
N ALA A 20 2.39 -9.18 4.68
CA ALA A 20 1.62 -9.16 3.44
C ALA A 20 0.41 -10.11 3.47
N VAL A 21 0.47 -11.09 4.36
CA VAL A 21 -0.55 -12.12 4.59
C VAL A 21 -0.85 -12.19 6.07
N ASP A 22 -2.01 -12.75 6.40
CA ASP A 22 -2.36 -13.09 7.77
C ASP A 22 -1.49 -14.26 8.24
N MET A 23 -0.85 -14.10 9.39
CA MET A 23 -0.03 -15.10 10.06
C MET A 23 -0.56 -15.31 11.47
N PRO A 24 -0.22 -16.43 12.15
CA PRO A 24 -0.64 -16.66 13.53
C PRO A 24 -0.33 -15.43 14.40
N GLY A 25 -1.39 -14.83 14.94
CA GLY A 25 -1.39 -13.62 15.78
C GLY A 25 -0.92 -12.29 15.12
N VAL A 26 -0.40 -12.34 13.89
CA VAL A 26 0.06 -11.17 13.12
C VAL A 26 -0.88 -10.93 11.94
N PRO A 27 -1.83 -9.99 12.05
CA PRO A 27 -2.72 -9.68 10.95
C PRO A 27 -1.99 -8.98 9.80
N VAL A 28 -2.55 -9.06 8.60
CA VAL A 28 -2.06 -8.33 7.42
C VAL A 28 -1.92 -6.83 7.71
N GLY A 29 -0.86 -6.20 7.22
CA GLY A 29 -0.58 -4.79 7.45
C GLY A 29 0.19 -4.50 8.75
N THR A 30 0.45 -5.51 9.59
CA THR A 30 1.25 -5.32 10.81
C THR A 30 2.70 -4.99 10.47
N PHE A 31 3.19 -3.89 11.04
CA PHE A 31 4.59 -3.50 10.89
C PHE A 31 5.51 -4.43 11.67
N GLY A 32 6.66 -4.74 11.09
CA GLY A 32 7.69 -5.54 11.74
C GLY A 32 9.09 -5.16 11.30
N LYS A 33 10.06 -5.82 11.92
CA LYS A 33 11.48 -5.63 11.66
C LYS A 33 12.18 -6.97 11.60
N VAL A 34 12.97 -7.16 10.55
CA VAL A 34 13.78 -8.37 10.39
C VAL A 34 14.89 -8.39 11.44
N TRP A 35 14.84 -9.35 12.35
CA TRP A 35 15.85 -9.51 13.40
C TRP A 35 17.00 -10.39 12.96
N PHE A 36 16.68 -11.48 12.26
CA PHE A 36 17.65 -12.48 11.82
C PHE A 36 17.28 -12.99 10.42
N VAL A 37 18.32 -13.30 9.65
CA VAL A 37 18.19 -13.89 8.32
C VAL A 37 18.93 -15.21 8.39
N SER A 38 18.21 -16.31 8.17
CA SER A 38 18.73 -17.67 8.23
C SER A 38 18.76 -18.29 6.84
N GLY A 39 19.82 -19.03 6.52
CA GLY A 39 19.93 -19.80 5.28
C GLY A 39 20.74 -19.14 4.17
N ILE A 40 21.22 -20.00 3.26
CA ILE A 40 22.09 -19.63 2.13
C ILE A 40 21.31 -19.82 0.82
N THR A 41 20.69 -20.99 0.63
CA THR A 41 19.85 -21.29 -0.54
C THR A 41 18.36 -21.10 -0.24
N TRP A 42 17.90 -21.48 0.96
CA TRP A 42 16.54 -21.21 1.43
C TRP A 42 16.58 -20.18 2.54
N ILE A 43 16.29 -18.93 2.18
CA ILE A 43 16.34 -17.84 3.14
C ILE A 43 15.04 -17.80 3.96
N ARG A 44 15.17 -17.83 5.27
CA ARG A 44 14.09 -17.67 6.26
C ARG A 44 14.35 -16.43 7.10
N TYR A 45 13.30 -15.69 7.39
CA TYR A 45 13.39 -14.44 8.13
C TYR A 45 12.76 -14.60 9.50
N HIS A 46 13.51 -14.23 10.54
CA HIS A 46 12.94 -13.94 11.84
C HIS A 46 12.51 -12.48 11.86
N VAL A 47 11.23 -12.25 12.10
CA VAL A 47 10.64 -10.92 12.13
C VAL A 47 10.01 -10.70 13.49
N ALA A 48 10.40 -9.60 14.14
CA ALA A 48 9.72 -9.10 15.33
C ALA A 48 8.70 -8.06 14.88
N PHE A 49 7.42 -8.32 15.18
CA PHE A 49 6.30 -7.46 14.83
C PHE A 49 5.97 -6.48 15.96
N GLU A 50 5.38 -5.33 15.61
CA GLU A 50 5.03 -4.28 16.57
C GLU A 50 3.85 -4.68 17.48
N ASN A 51 3.09 -5.72 17.13
CA ASN A 51 2.06 -6.33 17.98
C ASN A 51 2.65 -7.14 19.16
N GLY A 52 3.98 -7.29 19.23
CA GLY A 52 4.68 -8.05 20.27
C GLY A 52 4.95 -9.51 19.92
N GLU A 53 4.57 -9.95 18.71
CA GLU A 53 4.80 -11.32 18.26
C GLU A 53 6.06 -11.43 17.41
N GLU A 54 6.78 -12.55 17.56
CA GLU A 54 8.00 -12.83 16.81
C GLU A 54 7.87 -14.15 16.07
N ILE A 55 8.00 -14.10 14.74
CA ILE A 55 7.91 -15.29 13.88
C ILE A 55 9.29 -15.57 13.29
N ALA A 56 9.80 -16.77 13.56
CA ALA A 56 11.12 -17.22 13.12
C ALA A 56 11.18 -17.68 11.66
N ASN A 57 10.09 -18.24 11.14
CA ASN A 57 10.07 -18.93 9.84
C ASN A 57 9.22 -18.17 8.83
N VAL A 58 9.52 -16.90 8.58
CA VAL A 58 8.82 -16.12 7.57
C VAL A 58 9.53 -16.24 6.21
N ASP A 59 8.78 -16.49 5.14
CA ASP A 59 9.30 -16.44 3.77
C ASP A 59 9.27 -15.01 3.23
N ALA A 60 10.16 -14.68 2.28
CA ALA A 60 10.15 -13.38 1.60
C ALA A 60 8.77 -13.05 0.99
N ALA A 61 8.06 -14.08 0.52
CA ALA A 61 6.75 -13.95 -0.09
C ALA A 61 5.66 -13.40 0.85
N GLN A 62 5.85 -13.56 2.16
CA GLN A 62 4.90 -13.16 3.19
C GLN A 62 5.16 -11.74 3.71
N LEU A 63 6.19 -11.08 3.17
CA LEU A 63 6.67 -9.77 3.63
C LEU A 63 6.66 -8.76 2.49
N VAL A 64 6.32 -7.52 2.82
CA VAL A 64 6.46 -6.36 1.94
C VAL A 64 7.39 -5.34 2.59
N ASP A 65 8.17 -4.62 1.79
CA ASP A 65 8.99 -3.52 2.32
C ASP A 65 8.08 -2.40 2.84
N ARG A 66 8.36 -1.90 4.06
CA ARG A 66 7.51 -0.87 4.68
C ARG A 66 7.35 0.37 3.81
N LYS A 67 8.40 0.81 3.10
CA LYS A 67 8.30 1.99 2.24
C LYS A 67 7.41 1.73 1.03
N ALA A 68 7.52 0.55 0.43
CA ALA A 68 6.67 0.15 -0.70
C ALA A 68 5.20 0.09 -0.26
N TRP A 69 4.92 -0.56 0.87
CA TRP A 69 3.58 -0.62 1.44
C TRP A 69 2.95 0.77 1.64
N THR A 70 3.69 1.69 2.27
CA THR A 70 3.20 3.06 2.48
C THR A 70 3.00 3.81 1.15
N ALA A 71 3.87 3.60 0.17
CA ALA A 71 3.74 4.24 -1.14
C ALA A 71 2.51 3.72 -1.91
N ASP A 72 2.21 2.43 -1.85
CA ASP A 72 1.03 1.85 -2.49
C ASP A 72 -0.26 2.34 -1.82
N HIS A 73 -0.31 2.39 -0.48
CA HIS A 73 -1.46 2.98 0.23
C HIS A 73 -1.65 4.47 -0.09
N ALA A 74 -0.57 5.25 -0.14
CA ALA A 74 -0.65 6.66 -0.50
C ALA A 74 -1.14 6.87 -1.93
N LYS A 75 -0.79 5.98 -2.88
CA LYS A 75 -1.31 6.03 -4.26
C LYS A 75 -2.80 5.71 -4.31
N ILE A 76 -3.26 4.72 -3.54
CA ILE A 76 -4.68 4.39 -3.47
C ILE A 76 -5.47 5.59 -2.95
N GLU A 77 -5.04 6.18 -1.84
CA GLU A 77 -5.68 7.37 -1.26
C GLU A 77 -5.66 8.58 -2.22
N LEU A 78 -4.53 8.80 -2.91
CA LEU A 78 -4.43 9.87 -3.89
C LEU A 78 -5.36 9.64 -5.09
N ALA A 79 -5.48 8.40 -5.57
CA ALA A 79 -6.37 8.05 -6.66
C ALA A 79 -7.85 8.27 -6.27
N GLU A 80 -8.24 7.93 -5.04
CA GLU A 80 -9.57 8.22 -4.51
C GLU A 80 -9.85 9.73 -4.46
N ARG A 81 -8.88 10.52 -3.96
CA ARG A 81 -9.00 11.98 -3.93
C ARG A 81 -9.12 12.59 -5.33
N GLN A 82 -8.33 12.10 -6.28
CA GLN A 82 -8.38 12.55 -7.68
C GLN A 82 -9.71 12.20 -8.34
N ALA A 83 -10.27 11.02 -8.04
CA ALA A 83 -11.59 10.64 -8.51
C ALA A 83 -12.69 11.57 -7.96
N ALA A 84 -12.63 11.91 -6.67
CA ALA A 84 -13.57 12.86 -6.07
C ALA A 84 -13.46 14.26 -6.69
N GLN A 85 -12.23 14.73 -6.95
CA GLN A 85 -12.00 16.02 -7.62
C GLN A 85 -12.41 16.02 -9.09
N ALA A 86 -12.30 14.90 -9.79
CA ALA A 86 -12.75 14.79 -11.17
C ALA A 86 -14.27 14.94 -11.27
N VAL A 87 -15.02 14.34 -10.34
CA VAL A 87 -16.49 14.50 -10.26
C VAL A 87 -16.87 15.96 -10.00
N GLU A 88 -16.25 16.62 -9.02
CA GLU A 88 -16.52 18.04 -8.73
C GLU A 88 -16.18 18.94 -9.93
N ARG A 89 -15.08 18.65 -10.62
CA ARG A 89 -14.68 19.40 -11.82
C ARG A 89 -15.68 19.22 -12.96
N ASP A 90 -16.20 18.02 -13.16
CA ASP A 90 -17.23 17.76 -14.17
C ASP A 90 -18.55 18.46 -13.82
N GLU A 91 -18.96 18.46 -12.55
CA GLU A 91 -20.14 19.20 -12.07
C GLU A 91 -19.95 20.72 -12.25
N ARG A 92 -18.82 21.27 -11.81
CA ARG A 92 -18.46 22.69 -12.00
C ARG A 92 -18.46 23.07 -13.47
N ARG A 93 -17.94 22.20 -14.33
CA ARG A 93 -17.91 22.42 -15.79
C ARG A 93 -19.33 22.39 -16.37
N ALA A 94 -20.18 21.49 -15.92
CA ALA A 94 -21.58 21.41 -16.36
C ALA A 94 -22.36 22.68 -15.94
N GLU A 95 -22.17 23.17 -14.72
CA GLU A 95 -22.75 24.44 -14.25
C GLU A 95 -22.30 25.63 -15.11
N LEU A 96 -21.00 25.74 -15.41
CA LEU A 96 -20.48 26.82 -16.25
C LEU A 96 -21.06 26.79 -17.67
N LEU A 97 -21.23 25.60 -18.25
CA LEU A 97 -21.84 25.44 -19.57
C LEU A 97 -23.33 25.80 -19.55
N ALA A 98 -24.07 25.46 -18.49
CA ALA A 98 -25.47 25.85 -18.33
C ALA A 98 -25.61 27.37 -18.22
N ASN A 99 -24.78 28.02 -17.39
CA ASN A 99 -24.78 29.47 -17.24
C ASN A 99 -24.38 30.22 -18.52
N LEU A 100 -23.53 29.62 -19.37
CA LEU A 100 -23.14 30.22 -20.65
C LEU A 100 -24.26 30.07 -21.71
N ALA A 101 -25.04 29.00 -21.64
CA ALA A 101 -26.20 28.78 -22.52
C ALA A 101 -27.37 29.72 -22.19
N ASP A 102 -27.52 30.13 -20.93
CA ASP A 102 -28.48 31.14 -20.46
C ASP A 102 -27.96 32.59 -20.56
N GLY A 103 -26.76 32.80 -21.09
CA GLY A 103 -26.23 34.15 -21.38
C GLY A 103 -27.15 34.88 -22.37
N PRO A 104 -27.44 36.19 -22.15
CA PRO A 104 -28.59 36.85 -22.72
C PRO A 104 -28.57 36.75 -24.25
N ALA A 105 -29.66 36.24 -24.82
CA ALA A 105 -29.96 36.42 -26.24
C ALA A 105 -29.76 37.91 -26.56
N GLY A 106 -28.75 38.17 -27.38
CA GLY A 106 -28.37 39.53 -27.71
C GLY A 106 -29.49 40.28 -28.43
N HIS A 107 -29.35 41.60 -28.32
CA HIS A 107 -29.91 42.66 -29.16
C HIS A 107 -31.31 43.20 -28.87
#